data_AF-A0A3Q7QTY2-F1
#
_entry.id   AF-A0A3Q7QTY2-F1
#
_cell.length_a   1.000
_cell.length_b   1.000
_cell.length_c   1.000
_cell.angle_alpha   90.00
_cell.angle_beta   90.00
_cell.angle_gamma   90.00
#
_symmetry.space_group_name_H-M   'P 1'
#
loop_
_entity.id
_entity.type
_entity.pdbx_description
1 polymer ?
#
loop_
_entity_poly.entity_id
_entity_poly.type
_entity_poly.pdbx_seq_one_letter_code
_entity_poly.pdbx_strand_id
1 'polypeptide(L)'
;MESTHQKKATFGKRERLPCIAPLLTTVEETPQMVSARVRGHFPKWLSGYLLRIGPGKFEFGKDKYNHWFDGMALLHQFRIEKGTVTYRSKFLQSDTYKANSVHDRIVISEFGTLALPDPCKNVFERFMSKFELPAITDNTNVNYVRYKGDYYVSTETNFMNKVDIKTLEKTEKVDWSKFIAVNGATAHPHYDPDGTAYNMGNSYGLHGSCYNIIRVPPENVDLGETIHGAQVICSIASAERMKPSYYHSFGMTRNYIIFIEQPLKMNLWKIVTSRIRGKAFSSGISWEPQYNTRFHVVDKHTGQLLPGMYYSKPFVTFHQINAFEDQGCVVIDLCCQDDGRSLEVYQLQNLRKAGEGLDQVYNSVGRSFPRRFVLPLHVSLNDPEGENLSPLSYSSASAVKQADGKIWCSYENLHPEDLEEEGGVEFPQINYGQFSGKKYRFFYGCGFRHLVGDSLIKVDVVNKTLTIWREDGFYPSEPVFVPAPGTSEEDGGVILSAVITPDQNENNFLLVLDAKNFEELGRAEVPVQMPYGFHGTFVTI
;
A
#
# COMPACT_ATOMS: atom_id res chain seq x y z
N MET A 1 15.84 -21.56 -38.55
CA MET A 1 15.80 -20.10 -38.67
C MET A 1 15.71 -19.55 -37.27
N GLU A 2 16.72 -18.75 -36.92
CA GLU A 2 17.03 -18.25 -35.59
C GLU A 2 15.91 -17.34 -35.04
N SER A 3 15.53 -17.53 -33.78
CA SER A 3 14.98 -16.45 -32.95
C SER A 3 15.93 -16.22 -31.78
N THR A 4 16.81 -15.26 -31.95
CA THR A 4 17.72 -14.72 -30.94
C THR A 4 16.91 -14.07 -29.81
N HIS A 5 16.60 -14.82 -28.76
CA HIS A 5 16.37 -14.23 -27.44
C HIS A 5 17.72 -13.79 -26.88
N GLN A 6 18.10 -12.55 -27.18
CA GLN A 6 19.25 -11.92 -26.56
C GLN A 6 18.89 -11.57 -25.11
N LYS A 7 18.95 -12.57 -24.22
CA LYS A 7 19.03 -12.34 -22.78
C LYS A 7 20.30 -11.52 -22.51
N LYS A 8 20.17 -10.26 -22.10
CA LYS A 8 21.17 -9.66 -21.21
C LYS A 8 20.92 -10.23 -19.81
N ALA A 9 21.31 -11.48 -19.61
CA ALA A 9 21.42 -12.06 -18.29
C ALA A 9 22.76 -11.63 -17.71
N THR A 10 22.77 -10.53 -16.96
CA THR A 10 23.86 -10.22 -16.05
C THR A 10 23.74 -11.18 -14.86
N PHE A 11 24.41 -12.34 -14.95
CA PHE A 11 24.67 -13.17 -13.79
C PHE A 11 25.74 -12.49 -12.92
N GLY A 12 25.33 -11.49 -12.15
CA GLY A 12 26.10 -11.07 -10.99
C GLY A 12 26.13 -12.22 -9.99
N LYS A 13 27.31 -12.59 -9.49
CA LYS A 13 27.39 -13.30 -8.19
C LYS A 13 26.53 -12.51 -7.21
N ARG A 14 25.85 -13.15 -6.24
CA ARG A 14 25.16 -12.46 -5.14
C ARG A 14 26.18 -11.56 -4.42
N GLU A 15 26.34 -10.34 -4.92
CA GLU A 15 27.05 -9.27 -4.26
C GLU A 15 26.20 -8.90 -3.04
N ARG A 16 26.89 -8.54 -1.95
CA ARG A 16 26.23 -8.09 -0.72
C ARG A 16 25.26 -6.96 -1.07
N LEU A 17 24.10 -6.89 -0.38
CA LEU A 17 23.13 -5.82 -0.63
C LEU A 17 23.83 -4.45 -0.42
N PRO A 18 23.79 -3.53 -1.41
CA PRO A 18 24.30 -2.17 -1.23
C PRO A 18 23.57 -1.45 -0.10
N CYS A 19 24.23 -0.44 0.47
CA CYS A 19 23.67 0.34 1.56
C CYS A 19 22.49 1.18 1.08
N ILE A 20 21.29 0.88 1.59
CA ILE A 20 20.06 1.62 1.31
C ILE A 20 19.81 2.77 2.30
N ALA A 21 20.67 2.95 3.30
CA ALA A 21 20.48 3.96 4.34
C ALA A 21 20.22 5.38 3.79
N PRO A 22 20.91 5.86 2.73
CA PRO A 22 20.67 7.20 2.16
C PRO A 22 19.27 7.38 1.57
N LEU A 23 18.60 6.30 1.16
CA LEU A 23 17.22 6.35 0.66
C LEU A 23 16.21 6.69 1.77
N LEU A 24 16.64 6.57 3.03
CA LEU A 24 15.82 6.64 4.24
C LEU A 24 16.34 7.73 5.19
N THR A 25 16.86 8.84 4.64
CA THR A 25 17.31 10.01 5.40
C THR A 25 16.48 11.24 5.08
N THR A 26 16.53 12.23 5.97
CA THR A 26 15.85 13.50 5.76
C THR A 26 16.37 14.19 4.51
N VAL A 27 15.46 14.71 3.70
CA VAL A 27 15.77 15.59 2.58
C VAL A 27 15.15 16.96 2.77
N GLU A 28 15.57 17.92 1.95
CA GLU A 28 14.89 19.20 1.83
C GLU A 28 13.75 19.10 0.80
N GLU A 29 12.68 19.85 1.04
CA GLU A 29 11.64 20.03 0.01
C GLU A 29 12.14 20.91 -1.13
N THR A 30 11.59 20.72 -2.32
CA THR A 30 11.87 21.53 -3.51
C THR A 30 10.59 22.25 -3.94
N PRO A 31 10.19 23.35 -3.26
CA PRO A 31 8.89 23.98 -3.49
C PRO A 31 8.81 24.70 -4.83
N GLN A 32 9.96 25.14 -5.37
CA GLN A 32 10.05 25.74 -6.71
C GLN A 32 10.10 24.64 -7.78
N MET A 33 9.44 24.88 -8.91
CA MET A 33 9.49 23.94 -10.03
C MET A 33 10.89 23.89 -10.63
N VAL A 34 11.48 22.70 -10.68
CA VAL A 34 12.76 22.44 -11.35
C VAL A 34 12.49 21.71 -12.66
N SER A 35 13.21 22.09 -13.72
CA SER A 35 13.13 21.39 -15.00
C SER A 35 13.98 20.12 -14.95
N ALA A 36 13.41 19.01 -15.43
CA ALA A 36 14.13 17.75 -15.55
C ALA A 36 14.79 17.64 -16.93
N ARG A 37 15.97 17.02 -16.99
CA ARG A 37 16.65 16.74 -18.26
C ARG A 37 16.10 15.44 -18.85
N VAL A 38 15.36 15.55 -19.94
CA VAL A 38 14.76 14.40 -20.63
C VAL A 38 15.77 13.71 -21.54
N ARG A 39 15.84 12.38 -21.44
CA ARG A 39 16.55 11.46 -22.35
C ARG A 39 15.56 10.45 -22.92
N GLY A 40 15.76 10.00 -24.16
CA GLY A 40 14.81 9.14 -24.86
C GLY A 40 13.57 9.90 -25.34
N HIS A 41 12.44 9.22 -25.44
CA HIS A 41 11.18 9.76 -25.94
C HIS A 41 10.01 9.50 -24.98
N PHE A 42 9.32 10.57 -24.61
CA PHE A 42 8.06 10.49 -23.86
C PHE A 42 6.90 10.53 -24.85
N PRO A 43 5.91 9.62 -24.78
CA PRO A 43 4.77 9.65 -25.68
C PRO A 43 4.05 11.00 -25.65
N LYS A 44 3.71 11.56 -26.82
CA LYS A 44 3.08 12.89 -26.90
C LYS A 44 1.74 13.00 -26.19
N TRP A 45 1.03 11.89 -26.04
CA TRP A 45 -0.25 11.82 -25.35
C TRP A 45 -0.10 11.81 -23.82
N LEU A 46 1.09 11.52 -23.30
CA LEU A 46 1.34 11.48 -21.86
C LEU A 46 1.42 12.91 -21.33
N SER A 47 0.31 13.37 -20.75
CA SER A 47 0.15 14.72 -20.22
C SER A 47 -0.59 14.64 -18.88
N GLY A 48 0.04 15.08 -17.80
CA GLY A 48 -0.52 14.97 -16.46
C GLY A 48 0.47 15.19 -15.32
N TYR A 49 0.04 14.81 -14.12
CA TYR A 49 0.84 14.81 -12.91
C TYR A 49 1.02 13.38 -12.42
N LEU A 50 2.27 12.92 -12.31
CA LEU A 50 2.58 11.82 -11.40
C LEU A 50 2.76 12.40 -10.00
N LEU A 51 1.84 12.06 -9.10
CA LEU A 51 1.85 12.45 -7.70
C LEU A 51 2.36 11.26 -6.89
N ARG A 52 3.33 11.48 -6.00
CA ARG A 52 3.81 10.45 -5.06
C ARG A 52 3.89 11.01 -3.65
N ILE A 53 3.83 10.13 -2.67
CA ILE A 53 3.98 10.49 -1.27
C ILE A 53 4.77 9.44 -0.50
N GLY A 54 5.46 9.90 0.53
CA GLY A 54 6.23 9.06 1.42
C GLY A 54 6.86 9.87 2.56
N PRO A 55 7.63 9.21 3.43
CA PRO A 55 8.34 9.87 4.51
C PRO A 55 9.57 10.61 3.97
N GLY A 56 9.74 11.89 4.32
CA GLY A 56 10.90 12.70 3.89
C GLY A 56 11.67 13.41 4.99
N LYS A 57 11.19 13.36 6.23
CA LYS A 57 11.89 13.90 7.41
C LYS A 57 11.83 12.92 8.56
N PHE A 58 12.99 12.54 9.08
CA PHE A 58 13.15 11.44 10.03
C PHE A 58 13.58 11.88 11.45
N GLU A 59 13.69 13.18 11.70
CA GLU A 59 14.07 13.75 13.00
C GLU A 59 13.57 15.19 13.20
N PHE A 60 13.43 15.58 14.47
CA PHE A 60 13.21 16.95 14.95
C PHE A 60 14.12 17.20 16.15
N GLY A 61 14.94 18.25 16.08
CA GLY A 61 16.01 18.50 17.05
C GLY A 61 16.89 17.26 17.28
N LYS A 62 16.86 16.75 18.51
CA LYS A 62 17.60 15.53 18.92
C LYS A 62 16.78 14.24 18.80
N ASP A 63 15.47 14.37 18.66
CA ASP A 63 14.55 13.23 18.64
C ASP A 63 14.49 12.65 17.23
N LYS A 64 14.59 11.32 17.12
CA LYS A 64 14.58 10.58 15.85
C LYS A 64 13.41 9.63 15.80
N TYR A 65 12.84 9.47 14.62
CA TYR A 65 11.88 8.40 14.37
C TYR A 65 12.57 7.03 14.34
N ASN A 66 11.84 6.00 14.77
CA ASN A 66 12.33 4.62 14.86
C ASN A 66 11.85 3.76 13.69
N HIS A 67 10.69 4.03 13.11
CA HIS A 67 10.10 3.23 12.04
C HIS A 67 10.00 4.02 10.74
N TRP A 68 10.12 3.33 9.60
CA TRP A 68 10.08 3.98 8.28
C TRP A 68 8.76 4.74 8.06
N PHE A 69 7.64 4.15 8.50
CA PHE A 69 6.29 4.75 8.41
C PHE A 69 6.10 6.02 9.25
N ASP A 70 7.02 6.35 10.16
CA ASP A 70 6.86 7.50 11.06
C ASP A 70 7.36 8.81 10.45
N GLY A 71 8.17 8.75 9.39
CA GLY A 71 8.73 9.95 8.78
C GLY A 71 7.64 10.88 8.22
N MET A 72 7.88 12.19 8.28
CA MET A 72 6.86 13.16 7.91
C MET A 72 6.58 13.16 6.41
N ALA A 73 5.29 13.24 6.06
CA ALA A 73 4.80 13.23 4.69
C ALA A 73 5.46 14.31 3.81
N LEU A 74 6.16 13.85 2.77
CA LEU A 74 6.69 14.66 1.68
C LEU A 74 5.92 14.31 0.41
N LEU A 75 5.26 15.31 -0.17
CA LEU A 75 4.52 15.17 -1.42
C LEU A 75 5.46 15.48 -2.58
N HIS A 76 5.44 14.64 -3.61
CA HIS A 76 6.22 14.79 -4.84
C HIS A 76 5.30 14.94 -6.02
N GLN A 77 5.68 15.79 -6.99
CA GLN A 77 4.99 15.93 -8.26
C GLN A 77 5.99 15.94 -9.41
N PHE A 78 5.75 15.09 -10.39
CA PHE A 78 6.30 15.23 -11.74
C PHE A 78 5.17 15.68 -12.67
N ARG A 79 5.25 16.91 -13.18
CA ARG A 79 4.35 17.39 -14.22
C ARG A 79 4.96 17.03 -15.56
N ILE A 80 4.19 16.33 -16.39
CA ILE A 80 4.56 15.89 -17.73
C ILE A 80 3.66 16.63 -18.71
N GLU A 81 4.24 17.36 -19.66
CA GLU A 81 3.47 18.06 -20.68
C GLU A 81 4.28 18.16 -21.97
N LYS A 82 3.73 17.61 -23.06
CA LYS A 82 4.33 17.66 -24.41
C LYS A 82 5.80 17.22 -24.45
N GLY A 83 6.14 16.19 -23.69
CA GLY A 83 7.50 15.65 -23.60
C GLY A 83 8.46 16.45 -22.72
N THR A 84 7.99 17.50 -22.04
CA THR A 84 8.74 18.19 -20.98
C THR A 84 8.33 17.67 -19.61
N VAL A 85 9.27 17.64 -18.67
CA VAL A 85 9.03 17.21 -17.30
C VAL A 85 9.57 18.25 -16.33
N THR A 86 8.74 18.63 -15.34
CA THR A 86 9.16 19.44 -14.20
C THR A 86 8.86 18.72 -12.90
N TYR A 87 9.72 18.92 -11.90
CA TYR A 87 9.57 18.35 -10.58
C TYR A 87 9.39 19.42 -9.51
N ARG A 88 8.72 19.06 -8.42
CA ARG A 88 8.74 19.77 -7.14
C ARG A 88 8.31 18.86 -6.01
N SER A 89 8.60 19.25 -4.78
CA SER A 89 8.14 18.59 -3.57
C SER A 89 7.81 19.58 -2.46
N LYS A 90 6.88 19.22 -1.56
CA LYS A 90 6.53 19.99 -0.36
C LYS A 90 6.20 19.07 0.79
N PHE A 91 6.67 19.39 1.99
CA PHE A 91 6.21 18.74 3.21
C PHE A 91 4.74 19.08 3.45
N LEU A 92 3.97 18.06 3.81
CA LEU A 92 2.60 18.26 4.23
C LEU A 92 2.58 19.12 5.49
N GLN A 93 1.90 20.25 5.43
CA GLN A 93 1.71 21.15 6.56
C GLN A 93 0.63 20.63 7.53
N SER A 94 0.77 19.38 7.97
CA SER A 94 -0.11 18.70 8.92
C SER A 94 0.02 19.31 10.32
N ASP A 95 -0.94 19.04 11.19
CA ASP A 95 -0.88 19.54 12.56
C ASP A 95 0.30 18.89 13.30
N THR A 96 0.55 17.60 13.05
CA THR A 96 1.74 16.89 13.54
C THR A 96 3.04 17.54 13.07
N TYR A 97 3.19 17.80 11.77
CA TYR A 97 4.41 18.42 11.22
C TYR A 97 4.68 19.79 11.85
N LYS A 98 3.63 20.62 11.96
CA LYS A 98 3.72 21.97 12.55
C LYS A 98 4.08 21.90 14.03
N ALA A 99 3.41 21.05 14.80
CA ALA A 99 3.67 20.90 16.23
C ALA A 99 5.12 20.46 16.49
N ASN A 100 5.59 19.44 15.77
CA ASN A 100 6.97 18.97 15.89
C ASN A 100 7.99 20.03 15.46
N SER A 101 7.70 20.81 14.41
CA SER A 101 8.56 21.91 13.94
C SER A 101 8.66 23.05 14.95
N VAL A 102 7.53 23.47 15.55
CA VAL A 102 7.49 24.56 16.53
C VAL A 102 8.26 24.20 17.80
N HIS A 103 8.17 22.95 18.25
CA HIS A 103 8.83 22.48 19.46
C HIS A 103 10.26 21.95 19.24
N ASP A 104 10.68 21.78 17.99
CA ASP A 104 11.95 21.14 17.58
C ASP A 104 12.20 19.78 18.27
N ARG A 105 11.14 18.98 18.37
CA ARG A 105 11.12 17.63 18.97
C ARG A 105 9.88 16.85 18.54
N ILE A 106 9.85 15.54 18.76
CA ILE A 106 8.67 14.72 18.47
C ILE A 106 7.68 14.84 19.63
N VAL A 107 6.57 15.55 19.41
CA VAL A 107 5.50 15.77 20.40
C VAL A 107 4.24 14.94 20.16
N ILE A 108 4.06 14.40 18.95
CA ILE A 108 2.98 13.48 18.61
C ILE A 108 3.58 12.09 18.32
N SER A 109 3.01 11.06 18.94
CA SER A 109 3.44 9.68 18.71
C SER A 109 3.01 9.22 17.32
N GLU A 110 3.89 8.47 16.68
CA GLU A 110 3.67 7.84 15.38
C GLU A 110 3.54 6.32 15.55
N PHE A 111 3.46 5.58 14.44
CA PHE A 111 3.27 4.14 14.43
C PHE A 111 4.32 3.39 15.27
N GLY A 112 5.61 3.65 15.04
CA GLY A 112 6.73 3.01 15.72
C GLY A 112 7.48 3.88 16.73
N THR A 113 7.08 5.14 16.89
CA THR A 113 7.78 6.11 17.75
C THR A 113 6.85 6.73 18.77
N LEU A 114 7.17 6.55 20.06
CA LEU A 114 6.46 7.19 21.15
C LEU A 114 7.02 8.59 21.37
N ALA A 115 6.15 9.61 21.35
CA ALA A 115 6.55 10.96 21.74
C ALA A 115 6.94 11.00 23.23
N LEU A 116 8.07 11.62 23.52
CA LEU A 116 8.51 11.76 24.90
C LEU A 116 7.64 12.79 25.65
N PRO A 117 7.43 12.62 26.98
CA PRO A 117 6.82 13.67 27.78
C PRO A 117 7.62 14.97 27.67
N ASP A 118 6.92 16.11 27.76
CA ASP A 118 7.53 17.43 27.69
C ASP A 118 8.61 17.59 28.79
N PRO A 119 9.88 17.87 28.42
CA PRO A 119 10.96 18.03 29.37
C PRO A 119 10.79 19.28 30.25
N CYS A 120 10.01 20.27 29.82
CA CYS A 120 9.71 21.48 30.60
C CYS A 120 8.66 21.23 31.70
N LYS A 121 7.87 20.14 31.59
CA LYS A 121 6.93 19.72 32.64
C LYS A 121 7.68 19.15 33.85
N ASN A 122 7.20 19.46 35.05
CA ASN A 122 7.73 18.87 36.29
C ASN A 122 7.36 17.37 36.40
N VAL A 123 7.96 16.65 37.34
CA VAL A 123 7.80 15.18 37.47
C VAL A 123 6.32 14.78 37.65
N PHE A 124 5.55 15.58 38.40
CA PHE A 124 4.12 15.33 38.63
C PHE A 124 3.28 15.57 37.37
N GLU A 125 3.52 16.66 36.65
CA GLU A 125 2.88 16.96 35.36
C GLU A 125 3.24 15.93 34.28
N ARG A 126 4.49 15.44 34.26
CA ARG A 126 4.89 14.34 33.38
C ARG A 126 4.15 13.06 33.72
N PHE A 127 3.96 12.75 35.00
CA PHE A 127 3.15 11.61 35.43
C PHE A 127 1.68 11.77 35.00
N MET A 128 1.08 12.94 35.26
CA MET A 128 -0.30 13.25 34.88
C MET A 128 -0.50 13.21 33.36
N SER A 129 0.47 13.67 32.57
CA SER A 129 0.40 13.65 31.11
C SER A 129 0.25 12.24 30.54
N LYS A 130 0.69 11.18 31.25
CA LYS A 130 0.51 9.78 30.80
C LYS A 130 -0.96 9.35 30.75
N PHE A 131 -1.85 10.08 31.42
CA PHE A 131 -3.28 9.80 31.50
C PHE A 131 -4.13 10.69 30.58
N GLU A 132 -3.55 11.68 29.89
CA GLU A 132 -4.23 12.43 28.83
C GLU A 132 -4.44 11.54 27.60
N LEU A 133 -5.63 11.62 26.98
CA LEU A 133 -5.91 10.98 25.70
C LEU A 133 -4.90 11.46 24.66
N PRO A 134 -4.13 10.55 24.04
CA PRO A 134 -3.09 10.94 23.10
C PRO A 134 -3.70 11.56 21.84
N ALA A 135 -3.07 12.63 21.35
CA ALA A 135 -3.38 13.14 20.01
C ALA A 135 -3.09 12.06 18.98
N ILE A 136 -4.05 11.82 18.08
CA ILE A 136 -3.89 10.91 16.95
C ILE A 136 -3.19 11.69 15.83
N THR A 137 -2.17 11.08 15.21
CA THR A 137 -1.41 11.73 14.14
C THR A 137 -2.25 11.98 12.90
N ASP A 138 -2.00 13.11 12.25
CA ASP A 138 -2.47 13.43 10.89
C ASP A 138 -1.32 13.43 9.86
N ASN A 139 -0.20 12.78 10.20
CA ASN A 139 0.88 12.47 9.26
C ASN A 139 0.40 11.46 8.21
N THR A 140 -0.08 12.00 7.09
CA THR A 140 -0.77 11.25 6.03
C THR A 140 0.21 10.95 4.90
N ASN A 141 1.21 10.13 5.19
CA ASN A 141 2.37 9.90 4.32
C ASN A 141 2.24 8.67 3.39
N VAL A 142 1.08 8.00 3.35
CA VAL A 142 0.95 6.68 2.71
C VAL A 142 0.51 6.80 1.25
N ASN A 143 -0.65 7.40 0.97
CA ASN A 143 -1.22 7.40 -0.38
C ASN A 143 -2.05 8.65 -0.71
N TYR A 144 -2.22 8.92 -2.01
CA TYR A 144 -3.28 9.78 -2.54
C TYR A 144 -4.57 8.99 -2.73
N VAL A 145 -5.67 9.51 -2.22
CA VAL A 145 -7.01 8.91 -2.33
C VAL A 145 -8.00 9.94 -2.85
N ARG A 146 -9.08 9.48 -3.49
CA ARG A 146 -10.07 10.34 -4.12
C ARG A 146 -11.44 10.14 -3.47
N TYR A 147 -12.10 11.21 -3.05
CA TYR A 147 -13.48 11.15 -2.59
C TYR A 147 -14.26 12.32 -3.18
N LYS A 148 -15.43 12.05 -3.75
CA LYS A 148 -16.29 13.06 -4.38
C LYS A 148 -15.54 14.00 -5.35
N GLY A 149 -14.63 13.44 -6.14
CA GLY A 149 -13.83 14.20 -7.10
C GLY A 149 -12.52 14.80 -6.56
N ASP A 150 -12.45 15.10 -5.27
CA ASP A 150 -11.31 15.74 -4.60
C ASP A 150 -10.18 14.76 -4.25
N TYR A 151 -8.95 15.28 -4.18
CA TYR A 151 -7.76 14.53 -3.76
C TYR A 151 -7.40 14.79 -2.31
N TYR A 152 -7.18 13.70 -1.59
CA TYR A 152 -6.72 13.68 -0.21
C TYR A 152 -5.44 12.86 -0.12
N VAL A 153 -4.61 13.16 0.86
CA VAL A 153 -3.53 12.28 1.29
C VAL A 153 -3.95 11.57 2.57
N SER A 154 -3.65 10.27 2.65
CA SER A 154 -4.12 9.38 3.72
C SER A 154 -2.96 8.66 4.42
N THR A 155 -3.21 8.31 5.68
CA THR A 155 -2.57 7.21 6.42
C THR A 155 -3.69 6.28 6.87
N GLU A 156 -3.48 5.50 7.94
CA GLU A 156 -4.46 4.54 8.47
C GLU A 156 -5.15 4.99 9.77
N THR A 157 -5.16 6.30 10.02
CA THR A 157 -5.88 6.92 11.15
C THR A 157 -7.26 7.42 10.70
N ASN A 158 -7.99 8.08 11.61
CA ASN A 158 -9.25 8.75 11.27
C ASN A 158 -9.04 10.09 10.55
N PHE A 159 -7.80 10.55 10.36
CA PHE A 159 -7.50 11.82 9.70
C PHE A 159 -6.97 11.62 8.28
N MET A 160 -7.48 12.45 7.37
CA MET A 160 -6.92 12.65 6.03
C MET A 160 -6.75 14.15 5.76
N ASN A 161 -5.88 14.54 4.84
CA ASN A 161 -5.68 15.94 4.49
C ASN A 161 -6.00 16.17 3.01
N LYS A 162 -6.92 17.09 2.72
CA LYS A 162 -7.20 17.54 1.35
C LYS A 162 -6.03 18.35 0.83
N VAL A 163 -5.63 18.12 -0.41
CA VAL A 163 -4.48 18.78 -1.03
C VAL A 163 -4.82 19.32 -2.41
N ASP A 164 -4.31 20.49 -2.73
CA ASP A 164 -4.33 20.98 -4.11
C ASP A 164 -3.20 20.29 -4.89
N ILE A 165 -3.57 19.42 -5.82
CA ILE A 165 -2.61 18.66 -6.63
C ILE A 165 -1.74 19.56 -7.52
N LYS A 166 -2.16 20.79 -7.83
CA LYS A 166 -1.41 21.78 -8.63
C LYS A 166 -0.50 22.67 -7.82
N THR A 167 -0.59 22.71 -6.49
CA THR A 167 0.31 23.48 -5.61
C THR A 167 1.01 22.65 -4.52
N LEU A 168 0.56 21.41 -4.29
CA LEU A 168 0.93 20.52 -3.19
C LEU A 168 0.56 21.08 -1.80
N GLU A 169 -0.32 22.08 -1.73
CA GLU A 169 -0.71 22.70 -0.48
C GLU A 169 -1.87 21.96 0.19
N LYS A 170 -1.75 21.74 1.50
CA LYS A 170 -2.87 21.28 2.34
C LYS A 170 -3.93 22.38 2.38
N THR A 171 -5.14 22.04 1.96
CA THR A 171 -6.30 22.94 1.98
C THR A 171 -7.21 22.67 3.18
N GLU A 172 -7.37 21.42 3.58
CA GLU A 172 -8.28 21.02 4.65
C GLU A 172 -7.78 19.78 5.40
N LYS A 173 -8.11 19.66 6.69
CA LYS A 173 -8.00 18.41 7.45
C LYS A 173 -9.39 17.83 7.66
N VAL A 174 -9.59 16.58 7.27
CA VAL A 174 -10.86 15.86 7.39
C VAL A 174 -10.72 14.75 8.42
N ASP A 175 -11.77 14.60 9.24
CA ASP A 175 -11.86 13.60 10.30
C ASP A 175 -13.05 12.68 10.00
N TRP A 176 -12.76 11.41 9.69
CA TRP A 176 -13.77 10.39 9.41
C TRP A 176 -14.82 10.27 10.51
N SER A 177 -14.41 10.44 11.78
CA SER A 177 -15.29 10.27 12.94
C SER A 177 -16.42 11.30 13.04
N LYS A 178 -16.31 12.42 12.32
CA LYS A 178 -17.35 13.44 12.21
C LYS A 178 -18.49 13.05 11.27
N PHE A 179 -18.28 12.02 10.43
CA PHE A 179 -19.24 11.59 9.41
C PHE A 179 -19.79 10.20 9.71
N ILE A 180 -18.92 9.28 10.13
CA ILE A 180 -19.25 7.88 10.41
C ILE A 180 -18.46 7.37 11.61
N ALA A 181 -19.00 6.38 12.33
CA ALA A 181 -18.43 5.88 13.57
C ALA A 181 -17.24 4.93 13.35
N VAL A 182 -16.10 5.45 12.86
CA VAL A 182 -14.85 4.69 12.65
C VAL A 182 -13.66 5.35 13.36
N ASN A 183 -12.70 4.52 13.80
CA ASN A 183 -11.46 4.91 14.45
C ASN A 183 -10.30 5.11 13.47
N GLY A 184 -10.46 4.68 12.22
CA GLY A 184 -9.51 4.85 11.12
C GLY A 184 -10.05 4.21 9.86
N ALA A 185 -9.44 4.53 8.72
CA ALA A 185 -9.74 3.93 7.43
C ALA A 185 -8.43 3.62 6.69
N THR A 186 -8.42 2.64 5.78
CA THR A 186 -7.19 2.32 5.04
C THR A 186 -6.81 3.43 4.06
N ALA A 187 -5.55 3.42 3.63
CA ALA A 187 -5.05 4.28 2.54
C ALA A 187 -5.29 3.68 1.14
N HIS A 188 -6.08 2.59 1.04
CA HIS A 188 -6.32 1.83 -0.19
C HIS A 188 -7.82 1.65 -0.47
N PRO A 189 -8.57 2.75 -0.68
CA PRO A 189 -9.96 2.65 -1.13
C PRO A 189 -10.04 2.13 -2.57
N HIS A 190 -11.19 1.55 -2.90
CA HIS A 190 -11.56 1.17 -4.25
C HIS A 190 -12.63 2.11 -4.83
N TYR A 191 -12.73 2.16 -6.16
CA TYR A 191 -13.65 3.07 -6.85
C TYR A 191 -14.49 2.34 -7.89
N ASP A 192 -15.79 2.63 -7.92
CA ASP A 192 -16.65 2.29 -9.06
C ASP A 192 -16.52 3.35 -10.16
N PRO A 193 -16.87 3.03 -11.43
CA PRO A 193 -16.75 3.97 -12.56
C PRO A 193 -17.57 5.26 -12.44
N ASP A 194 -18.61 5.27 -11.61
CA ASP A 194 -19.43 6.45 -11.34
C ASP A 194 -18.77 7.42 -10.33
N GLY A 195 -17.64 7.04 -9.74
CA GLY A 195 -16.93 7.81 -8.73
C GLY A 195 -17.29 7.44 -7.29
N THR A 196 -18.17 6.46 -7.06
CA THR A 196 -18.44 5.91 -5.72
C THR A 196 -17.16 5.30 -5.17
N ALA A 197 -16.77 5.68 -3.96
CA ALA A 197 -15.59 5.13 -3.30
C ALA A 197 -16.00 4.16 -2.18
N TYR A 198 -15.28 3.04 -2.09
CA TYR A 198 -15.38 2.08 -1.01
C TYR A 198 -14.09 2.06 -0.22
N ASN A 199 -14.17 1.99 1.10
CA ASN A 199 -13.01 1.83 1.96
C ASN A 199 -13.35 0.90 3.13
N MET A 200 -12.36 0.51 3.91
CA MET A 200 -12.55 -0.23 5.14
C MET A 200 -11.98 0.53 6.34
N GLY A 201 -12.66 0.44 7.47
CA GLY A 201 -12.25 1.09 8.71
C GLY A 201 -12.67 0.34 9.96
N ASN A 202 -12.01 0.59 11.08
CA ASN A 202 -12.26 -0.14 12.32
C ASN A 202 -13.16 0.63 13.27
N SER A 203 -13.98 -0.06 14.06
CA SER A 203 -14.64 0.51 15.24
C SER A 203 -14.32 -0.31 16.47
N TYR A 204 -14.01 0.38 17.57
CA TYR A 204 -13.75 -0.21 18.88
C TYR A 204 -14.80 0.28 19.88
N GLY A 205 -15.57 -0.64 20.46
CA GLY A 205 -16.62 -0.32 21.42
C GLY A 205 -16.73 -1.32 22.56
N LEU A 206 -17.70 -1.09 23.45
CA LEU A 206 -17.96 -1.94 24.62
C LEU A 206 -18.21 -3.41 24.27
N HIS A 207 -18.74 -3.67 23.07
CA HIS A 207 -19.08 -5.01 22.59
C HIS A 207 -17.93 -5.71 21.83
N GLY A 208 -16.77 -5.05 21.68
CA GLY A 208 -15.61 -5.56 20.97
C GLY A 208 -15.21 -4.69 19.78
N SER A 209 -14.48 -5.30 18.85
CA SER A 209 -14.00 -4.67 17.62
C SER A 209 -14.78 -5.15 16.39
N CYS A 210 -15.03 -4.23 15.47
CA CYS A 210 -15.67 -4.51 14.18
C CYS A 210 -14.84 -3.89 13.04
N TYR A 211 -14.90 -4.55 11.88
CA TYR A 211 -14.40 -4.05 10.61
C TYR A 211 -15.60 -3.53 9.82
N ASN A 212 -15.55 -2.28 9.36
CA ASN A 212 -16.65 -1.62 8.68
C ASN A 212 -16.29 -1.40 7.23
N ILE A 213 -17.24 -1.73 6.35
CA ILE A 213 -17.18 -1.35 4.95
C ILE A 213 -17.84 0.02 4.82
N ILE A 214 -17.05 0.98 4.36
CA ILE A 214 -17.41 2.37 4.16
C ILE A 214 -17.75 2.56 2.69
N ARG A 215 -18.86 3.24 2.41
CA ARG A 215 -19.22 3.73 1.08
C ARG A 215 -19.34 5.24 1.13
N VAL A 216 -18.59 5.93 0.28
CA VAL A 216 -18.74 7.36 0.01
C VAL A 216 -19.42 7.51 -1.35
N PRO A 217 -20.54 8.25 -1.43
CA PRO A 217 -21.24 8.45 -2.69
C PRO A 217 -20.34 9.14 -3.72
N PRO A 218 -20.70 9.07 -5.01
CA PRO A 218 -19.95 9.73 -6.07
C PRO A 218 -19.97 11.25 -5.91
N GLU A 219 -19.25 11.94 -6.80
CA GLU A 219 -19.22 13.40 -6.86
C GLU A 219 -20.65 13.98 -6.90
N ASN A 220 -20.94 14.87 -5.96
CA ASN A 220 -22.24 15.52 -5.84
C ASN A 220 -22.17 16.89 -6.51
N VAL A 221 -23.29 17.41 -7.00
CA VAL A 221 -23.36 18.69 -7.72
C VAL A 221 -23.02 19.89 -6.81
N ASP A 222 -23.16 19.72 -5.50
CA ASP A 222 -22.94 20.77 -4.51
C ASP A 222 -21.45 20.94 -4.17
N LEU A 223 -20.87 22.02 -4.70
CA LEU A 223 -19.51 22.45 -4.42
C LEU A 223 -19.30 22.65 -2.91
N GLY A 224 -18.34 21.94 -2.32
CA GLY A 224 -17.90 22.13 -0.93
C GLY A 224 -18.24 21.00 0.04
N GLU A 225 -19.00 19.98 -0.38
CA GLU A 225 -19.16 18.77 0.42
C GLU A 225 -17.88 17.91 0.37
N THR A 226 -17.27 17.62 1.52
CA THR A 226 -16.08 16.74 1.61
C THR A 226 -16.43 15.27 1.39
N ILE A 227 -16.78 14.56 2.47
CA ILE A 227 -17.24 13.16 2.46
C ILE A 227 -18.66 13.04 2.99
N HIS A 228 -19.47 14.08 2.81
CA HIS A 228 -20.86 14.08 3.23
C HIS A 228 -21.62 12.98 2.49
N GLY A 229 -22.46 12.26 3.23
CA GLY A 229 -23.15 11.06 2.75
C GLY A 229 -22.35 9.76 2.88
N ALA A 230 -21.14 9.79 3.46
CA ALA A 230 -20.42 8.57 3.82
C ALA A 230 -21.28 7.68 4.75
N GLN A 231 -21.28 6.37 4.48
CA GLN A 231 -22.08 5.38 5.19
C GLN A 231 -21.25 4.14 5.52
N VAL A 232 -21.53 3.53 6.66
CA VAL A 232 -21.12 2.15 6.93
C VAL A 232 -22.21 1.24 6.35
N ILE A 233 -21.88 0.45 5.33
CA ILE A 233 -22.84 -0.44 4.65
C ILE A 233 -22.82 -1.86 5.22
N CYS A 234 -21.75 -2.25 5.91
CA CYS A 234 -21.63 -3.54 6.58
C CYS A 234 -20.63 -3.43 7.73
N SER A 235 -20.91 -4.14 8.82
CA SER A 235 -20.00 -4.29 9.96
C SER A 235 -19.75 -5.78 10.23
N ILE A 236 -18.50 -6.19 10.13
CA ILE A 236 -18.05 -7.56 10.38
C ILE A 236 -17.44 -7.60 11.78
N ALA A 237 -17.99 -8.42 12.67
CA ALA A 237 -17.44 -8.59 14.00
C ALA A 237 -16.08 -9.31 13.94
N SER A 238 -15.09 -8.83 14.68
CA SER A 238 -13.82 -9.53 14.83
C SER A 238 -14.04 -10.91 15.45
N ALA A 239 -13.35 -11.93 14.90
CA ALA A 239 -13.31 -13.26 15.50
C ALA A 239 -12.79 -13.20 16.94
N GLU A 240 -11.84 -12.31 17.19
CA GLU A 240 -11.22 -12.08 18.49
C GLU A 240 -11.52 -10.64 18.95
N ARG A 241 -12.51 -10.48 19.84
CA ARG A 241 -13.08 -9.17 20.21
C ARG A 241 -12.06 -8.10 20.61
N MET A 242 -11.00 -8.50 21.32
CA MET A 242 -9.93 -7.61 21.81
C MET A 242 -8.61 -7.73 21.04
N LYS A 243 -8.60 -8.54 19.98
CA LYS A 243 -7.45 -8.74 19.08
C LYS A 243 -7.91 -8.73 17.61
N PRO A 244 -8.48 -7.61 17.11
CA PRO A 244 -8.78 -7.50 15.68
C PRO A 244 -7.52 -7.71 14.83
N SER A 245 -7.73 -8.10 13.58
CA SER A 245 -6.69 -8.16 12.58
C SER A 245 -6.24 -6.74 12.17
N TYR A 246 -4.94 -6.56 12.01
CA TYR A 246 -4.39 -5.48 11.20
C TYR A 246 -4.52 -5.87 9.74
N TYR A 247 -5.05 -4.97 8.92
CA TYR A 247 -5.19 -5.12 7.47
C TYR A 247 -4.90 -3.77 6.82
N HIS A 248 -4.37 -3.83 5.61
CA HIS A 248 -3.88 -2.66 4.89
C HIS A 248 -4.72 -2.36 3.63
N SER A 249 -5.27 -3.41 3.01
CA SER A 249 -6.16 -3.32 1.86
C SER A 249 -7.24 -4.42 1.89
N PHE A 250 -8.14 -4.40 0.92
CA PHE A 250 -9.23 -5.36 0.78
C PHE A 250 -9.51 -5.63 -0.71
N GLY A 251 -10.26 -6.68 -1.04
CA GLY A 251 -10.64 -6.97 -2.42
C GLY A 251 -12.00 -6.38 -2.78
N MET A 252 -12.17 -5.96 -4.04
CA MET A 252 -13.46 -5.52 -4.57
C MET A 252 -13.68 -6.10 -5.97
N THR A 253 -14.84 -6.70 -6.18
CA THR A 253 -15.35 -7.12 -7.49
C THR A 253 -16.48 -6.19 -7.94
N ARG A 254 -17.14 -6.54 -9.05
CA ARG A 254 -18.35 -5.84 -9.49
C ARG A 254 -19.44 -5.86 -8.41
N ASN A 255 -19.65 -6.99 -7.75
CA ASN A 255 -20.77 -7.21 -6.84
C ASN A 255 -20.36 -7.47 -5.38
N TYR A 256 -19.08 -7.73 -5.10
CA TYR A 256 -18.65 -8.16 -3.77
C TYR A 256 -17.46 -7.36 -3.24
N ILE A 257 -17.39 -7.28 -1.91
CA ILE A 257 -16.23 -6.82 -1.15
C ILE A 257 -15.68 -8.00 -0.35
N ILE A 258 -14.38 -8.16 -0.37
CA ILE A 258 -13.67 -9.29 0.24
C ILE A 258 -12.72 -8.74 1.30
N PHE A 259 -13.03 -9.02 2.56
CA PHE A 259 -12.17 -8.68 3.68
C PHE A 259 -11.32 -9.89 4.09
N ILE A 260 -10.01 -9.66 4.24
CA ILE A 260 -9.02 -10.68 4.61
C ILE A 260 -8.68 -10.51 6.09
N GLU A 261 -9.28 -11.32 6.95
CA GLU A 261 -8.96 -11.32 8.38
C GLU A 261 -7.75 -12.21 8.64
N GLN A 262 -6.57 -11.58 8.66
CA GLN A 262 -5.28 -12.24 8.77
C GLN A 262 -4.76 -12.40 10.22
N PRO A 263 -3.79 -13.30 10.48
CA PRO A 263 -3.20 -13.55 11.80
C PRO A 263 -2.24 -12.46 12.29
N LEU A 264 -2.22 -11.29 11.68
CA LEU A 264 -1.49 -10.12 12.18
C LEU A 264 -2.40 -9.36 13.15
N LYS A 265 -2.27 -9.63 14.45
CA LYS A 265 -3.27 -9.25 15.47
C LYS A 265 -2.89 -7.97 16.20
N MET A 266 -3.87 -7.09 16.39
CA MET A 266 -3.77 -5.84 17.14
C MET A 266 -4.32 -6.03 18.56
N ASN A 267 -3.46 -6.17 19.55
CA ASN A 267 -3.87 -6.29 20.94
C ASN A 267 -4.31 -4.92 21.51
N LEU A 268 -5.62 -4.67 21.53
CA LEU A 268 -6.18 -3.37 21.92
C LEU A 268 -5.81 -2.99 23.36
N TRP A 269 -5.73 -3.96 24.28
CA TRP A 269 -5.27 -3.70 25.65
C TRP A 269 -3.83 -3.21 25.69
N LYS A 270 -2.93 -3.83 24.92
CA LYS A 270 -1.53 -3.37 24.82
C LYS A 270 -1.44 -1.98 24.18
N ILE A 271 -2.28 -1.70 23.17
CA ILE A 271 -2.32 -0.41 22.48
C ILE A 271 -2.81 0.70 23.41
N VAL A 272 -3.93 0.51 24.10
CA VAL A 272 -4.50 1.51 25.03
C VAL A 272 -3.55 1.78 26.21
N THR A 273 -2.81 0.76 26.67
CA THR A 273 -1.82 0.91 27.76
C THR A 273 -0.41 1.31 27.30
N SER A 274 -0.20 1.54 26.01
CA SER A 274 1.12 1.74 25.39
C SER A 274 1.91 2.88 26.02
N ARG A 275 1.29 4.05 26.20
CA ARG A 275 1.92 5.25 26.82
C ARG A 275 2.35 5.01 28.27
N ILE A 276 1.50 4.34 29.07
CA ILE A 276 1.81 3.98 30.46
C ILE A 276 3.02 3.02 30.50
N ARG A 277 3.09 2.10 29.53
CA ARG A 277 4.16 1.12 29.38
C ARG A 277 5.41 1.67 28.67
N GLY A 278 5.40 2.91 28.22
CA GLY A 278 6.50 3.51 27.47
C GLY A 278 6.79 2.81 26.14
N LYS A 279 5.74 2.35 25.43
CA LYS A 279 5.83 1.64 24.15
C LYS A 279 5.07 2.39 23.05
N ALA A 280 5.51 2.23 21.80
CA ALA A 280 4.81 2.75 20.62
C ALA A 280 3.59 1.89 20.23
N PHE A 281 2.76 2.40 19.33
CA PHE A 281 1.56 1.71 18.84
C PHE A 281 1.87 0.32 18.24
N SER A 282 2.91 0.24 17.41
CA SER A 282 3.35 -0.98 16.74
C SER A 282 3.65 -2.15 17.69
N SER A 283 4.04 -1.88 18.95
CA SER A 283 4.27 -2.91 19.97
C SER A 283 3.03 -3.70 20.38
N GLY A 284 1.85 -3.19 20.02
CA GLY A 284 0.56 -3.85 20.20
C GLY A 284 0.21 -4.82 19.07
N ILE A 285 0.96 -4.82 17.96
CA ILE A 285 0.72 -5.66 16.80
C ILE A 285 1.67 -6.87 16.83
N SER A 286 1.15 -8.07 16.58
CA SER A 286 1.96 -9.28 16.55
C SER A 286 1.42 -10.32 15.58
N TRP A 287 2.34 -11.03 14.94
CA TRP A 287 2.05 -12.24 14.17
C TRP A 287 1.64 -13.38 15.11
N GLU A 288 0.42 -13.90 14.94
CA GLU A 288 -0.16 -14.97 15.75
C GLU A 288 -0.62 -16.14 14.82
N PRO A 289 0.32 -16.93 14.27
CA PRO A 289 0.06 -17.95 13.24
C PRO A 289 -0.77 -19.15 13.72
N GLN A 290 -1.06 -19.23 15.03
CA GLN A 290 -2.02 -20.20 15.55
C GLN A 290 -3.46 -19.91 15.09
N TYR A 291 -3.74 -18.71 14.60
CA TYR A 291 -5.00 -18.37 13.93
C TYR A 291 -4.89 -18.59 12.42
N ASN A 292 -5.98 -19.07 11.82
CA ASN A 292 -6.11 -19.16 10.36
C ASN A 292 -6.47 -17.80 9.76
N THR A 293 -6.13 -17.61 8.48
CA THR A 293 -6.67 -16.49 7.69
C THR A 293 -8.12 -16.78 7.31
N ARG A 294 -9.00 -15.78 7.39
CA ARG A 294 -10.41 -15.89 6.97
C ARG A 294 -10.72 -14.91 5.86
N PHE A 295 -11.52 -15.33 4.89
CA PHE A 295 -12.09 -14.42 3.89
C PHE A 295 -13.56 -14.19 4.20
N HIS A 296 -13.94 -12.93 4.33
CA HIS A 296 -15.32 -12.51 4.49
C HIS A 296 -15.79 -11.90 3.18
N VAL A 297 -16.88 -12.41 2.61
CA VAL A 297 -17.43 -11.92 1.34
C VAL A 297 -18.74 -11.20 1.62
N VAL A 298 -18.82 -9.93 1.25
CA VAL A 298 -19.98 -9.08 1.47
C VAL A 298 -20.56 -8.68 0.13
N ASP A 299 -21.87 -8.83 -0.05
CA ASP A 299 -22.58 -8.27 -1.19
C ASP A 299 -22.54 -6.73 -1.11
N LYS A 300 -21.90 -6.12 -2.10
CA LYS A 300 -21.57 -4.69 -2.14
C LYS A 300 -22.82 -3.81 -2.21
N HIS A 301 -23.89 -4.33 -2.81
CA HIS A 301 -25.12 -3.57 -3.07
C HIS A 301 -26.04 -3.56 -1.86
N THR A 302 -26.16 -4.70 -1.19
CA THR A 302 -27.06 -4.91 -0.04
C THR A 302 -26.37 -4.73 1.30
N GLY A 303 -25.04 -4.81 1.36
CA GLY A 303 -24.26 -4.83 2.60
C GLY A 303 -24.34 -6.17 3.34
N GLN A 304 -24.96 -7.19 2.74
CA GLN A 304 -25.15 -8.49 3.37
C GLN A 304 -23.84 -9.29 3.39
N LEU A 305 -23.39 -9.69 4.58
CA LEU A 305 -22.32 -10.67 4.74
C LEU A 305 -22.82 -12.06 4.29
N LEU A 306 -22.12 -12.66 3.33
CA LEU A 306 -22.45 -14.00 2.86
C LEU A 306 -22.07 -15.06 3.92
N PRO A 307 -22.82 -16.16 4.02
CA PRO A 307 -22.59 -17.19 5.04
C PRO A 307 -21.35 -18.06 4.78
N GLY A 308 -20.70 -17.91 3.62
CA GLY A 308 -19.52 -18.69 3.24
C GLY A 308 -18.39 -18.54 4.26
N MET A 309 -18.01 -19.65 4.88
CA MET A 309 -16.97 -19.72 5.91
C MET A 309 -15.63 -20.11 5.29
N TYR A 310 -14.97 -19.18 4.60
CA TYR A 310 -13.72 -19.44 3.89
C TYR A 310 -12.49 -19.27 4.79
N TYR A 311 -11.62 -20.28 4.83
CA TYR A 311 -10.41 -20.32 5.63
C TYR A 311 -9.19 -20.66 4.78
N SER A 312 -8.03 -20.13 5.15
CA SER A 312 -6.74 -20.55 4.59
C SER A 312 -5.74 -20.77 5.73
N LYS A 313 -4.65 -21.49 5.42
CA LYS A 313 -3.43 -21.43 6.22
C LYS A 313 -3.02 -19.97 6.47
N PRO A 314 -2.38 -19.67 7.61
CA PRO A 314 -1.97 -18.32 7.97
C PRO A 314 -1.02 -17.72 6.93
N PHE A 315 -1.28 -16.47 6.53
CA PHE A 315 -0.39 -15.61 5.75
C PHE A 315 -0.66 -14.14 6.10
N VAL A 316 0.28 -13.25 5.76
CA VAL A 316 0.08 -11.79 5.78
C VAL A 316 0.02 -11.25 4.36
N THR A 317 -0.84 -10.27 4.11
CA THR A 317 -0.86 -9.45 2.91
C THR A 317 -1.00 -7.99 3.30
N PHE A 318 -0.25 -7.13 2.60
CA PHE A 318 -0.46 -5.69 2.63
C PHE A 318 -1.32 -5.27 1.44
N HIS A 319 -0.96 -5.69 0.23
CA HIS A 319 -1.60 -5.25 -0.99
C HIS A 319 -2.36 -6.37 -1.70
N GLN A 320 -3.63 -6.07 -1.98
CA GLN A 320 -4.42 -6.76 -2.97
C GLN A 320 -3.96 -6.36 -4.39
N ILE A 321 -3.94 -7.34 -5.31
CA ILE A 321 -3.56 -7.13 -6.71
C ILE A 321 -4.83 -6.84 -7.54
N ASN A 322 -5.75 -7.81 -7.59
CA ASN A 322 -7.07 -7.65 -8.20
C ASN A 322 -8.05 -8.69 -7.63
N ALA A 323 -9.35 -8.47 -7.84
CA ALA A 323 -10.39 -9.45 -7.55
C ALA A 323 -11.46 -9.39 -8.64
N PHE A 324 -12.06 -10.52 -8.99
CA PHE A 324 -13.12 -10.59 -9.99
C PHE A 324 -14.05 -11.77 -9.77
N GLU A 325 -15.15 -11.81 -10.51
CA GLU A 325 -16.12 -12.89 -10.48
C GLU A 325 -16.01 -13.74 -11.75
N ASP A 326 -16.02 -15.07 -11.62
CA ASP A 326 -16.08 -16.00 -12.76
C ASP A 326 -16.79 -17.30 -12.33
N GLN A 327 -17.69 -17.81 -13.16
CA GLN A 327 -18.44 -19.07 -12.95
C GLN A 327 -18.97 -19.32 -11.53
N GLY A 328 -19.55 -18.30 -10.88
CA GLY A 328 -20.11 -18.41 -9.54
C GLY A 328 -19.08 -18.41 -8.40
N CYS A 329 -17.84 -18.03 -8.70
CA CYS A 329 -16.78 -17.81 -7.71
C CYS A 329 -16.31 -16.35 -7.71
N VAL A 330 -15.81 -15.92 -6.56
CA VAL A 330 -14.90 -14.78 -6.46
C VAL A 330 -13.46 -15.30 -6.56
N VAL A 331 -12.68 -14.70 -7.45
CA VAL A 331 -11.23 -14.90 -7.55
C VAL A 331 -10.56 -13.68 -6.93
N ILE A 332 -9.59 -13.89 -6.05
CA ILE A 332 -8.83 -12.82 -5.40
C ILE A 332 -7.33 -13.10 -5.47
N ASP A 333 -6.58 -12.13 -5.97
CA ASP A 333 -5.15 -12.18 -6.15
C ASP A 333 -4.48 -11.20 -5.18
N LEU A 334 -3.49 -11.68 -4.42
CA LEU A 334 -2.88 -10.98 -3.28
C LEU A 334 -1.36 -11.11 -3.31
N CYS A 335 -0.64 -10.08 -2.85
CA CYS A 335 0.76 -10.20 -2.47
C CYS A 335 0.85 -10.79 -1.05
N CYS A 336 1.32 -12.04 -0.91
CA CYS A 336 1.25 -12.81 0.32
C CYS A 336 2.62 -13.21 0.87
N GLN A 337 2.79 -13.07 2.18
CA GLN A 337 3.95 -13.50 2.97
C GLN A 337 3.55 -14.61 3.95
N ASP A 338 4.40 -15.62 4.14
CA ASP A 338 4.12 -16.74 5.06
C ASP A 338 4.47 -16.45 6.54
N ASP A 339 5.01 -15.26 6.83
CA ASP A 339 5.18 -14.75 8.18
C ASP A 339 4.66 -13.31 8.31
N GLY A 340 4.59 -12.81 9.55
CA GLY A 340 4.18 -11.43 9.84
C GLY A 340 5.28 -10.57 10.43
N ARG A 341 6.55 -10.78 10.03
CA ARG A 341 7.70 -10.05 10.59
C ARG A 341 8.00 -8.73 9.88
N SER A 342 7.31 -8.42 8.79
CA SER A 342 7.54 -7.22 7.97
C SER A 342 7.54 -5.92 8.79
N LEU A 343 6.60 -5.74 9.73
CA LEU A 343 6.54 -4.55 10.60
C LEU A 343 7.75 -4.42 11.55
N GLU A 344 8.42 -5.52 11.89
CA GLU A 344 9.64 -5.49 12.71
C GLU A 344 10.88 -5.14 11.87
N VAL A 345 10.89 -5.58 10.61
CA VAL A 345 12.01 -5.33 9.69
C VAL A 345 12.10 -3.86 9.26
N TYR A 346 10.97 -3.17 9.11
CA TYR A 346 10.92 -1.76 8.68
C TYR A 346 11.28 -0.72 9.77
N GLN A 347 11.88 -1.16 10.87
CA GLN A 347 12.57 -0.27 11.80
C GLN A 347 13.77 0.38 11.09
N LEU A 348 13.92 1.70 11.19
CA LEU A 348 14.99 2.46 10.54
C LEU A 348 16.38 1.97 10.95
N GLN A 349 16.57 1.50 12.19
CA GLN A 349 17.82 0.91 12.64
C GLN A 349 18.20 -0.37 11.88
N ASN A 350 17.22 -1.11 11.35
CA ASN A 350 17.44 -2.31 10.55
C ASN A 350 17.73 -1.93 9.11
N LEU A 351 16.92 -1.04 8.53
CA LEU A 351 17.07 -0.60 7.14
C LEU A 351 18.34 0.23 6.90
N ARG A 352 18.89 0.87 7.94
CA ARG A 352 20.14 1.64 7.87
C ARG A 352 21.40 0.81 8.18
N LYS A 353 21.28 -0.51 8.34
CA LYS A 353 22.44 -1.41 8.36
C LYS A 353 23.07 -1.50 6.98
N ALA A 354 24.34 -1.91 6.94
CA ALA A 354 25.08 -2.11 5.69
C ALA A 354 25.77 -3.48 5.69
N GLY A 355 26.06 -3.99 4.49
CA GLY A 355 26.74 -5.28 4.30
C GLY A 355 26.00 -6.42 4.99
N GLU A 356 26.75 -7.28 5.70
CA GLU A 356 26.21 -8.48 6.35
C GLU A 356 25.06 -8.18 7.33
N GLY A 357 25.05 -7.01 7.96
CA GLY A 357 23.97 -6.61 8.86
C GLY A 357 22.63 -6.41 8.15
N LEU A 358 22.65 -5.89 6.93
CA LEU A 358 21.44 -5.73 6.09
C LEU A 358 21.00 -7.08 5.51
N ASP A 359 21.96 -7.91 5.06
CA ASP A 359 21.70 -9.25 4.56
C ASP A 359 21.00 -10.13 5.62
N GLN A 360 21.40 -10.02 6.89
CA GLN A 360 20.75 -10.72 8.00
C GLN A 360 19.30 -10.27 8.20
N VAL A 361 19.02 -8.97 8.06
CA VAL A 361 17.65 -8.43 8.15
C VAL A 361 16.81 -8.96 6.99
N TYR A 362 17.31 -8.84 5.76
CA TYR A 362 16.63 -9.35 4.56
C TYR A 362 16.29 -10.84 4.67
N ASN A 363 17.21 -11.65 5.15
CA ASN A 363 17.00 -13.09 5.31
C ASN A 363 16.06 -13.46 6.46
N SER A 364 15.73 -12.53 7.36
CA SER A 364 14.90 -12.77 8.54
C SER A 364 13.39 -12.70 8.30
N VAL A 365 12.95 -12.24 7.11
CA VAL A 365 11.54 -12.01 6.76
C VAL A 365 11.12 -12.81 5.53
N GLY A 366 9.85 -13.23 5.52
CA GLY A 366 9.19 -13.87 4.40
C GLY A 366 9.09 -12.95 3.19
N ARG A 367 9.19 -13.54 2.00
CA ARG A 367 9.06 -12.81 0.73
C ARG A 367 7.58 -12.77 0.37
N SER A 368 7.18 -11.70 -0.31
CA SER A 368 5.80 -11.54 -0.75
C SER A 368 5.64 -12.13 -2.14
N PHE A 369 4.69 -13.04 -2.33
CA PHE A 369 4.45 -13.70 -3.61
C PHE A 369 3.00 -13.51 -4.06
N PRO A 370 2.75 -13.35 -5.38
CA PRO A 370 1.41 -13.19 -5.91
C PRO A 370 0.67 -14.53 -5.88
N ARG A 371 -0.39 -14.59 -5.07
CA ARG A 371 -1.19 -15.81 -4.83
C ARG A 371 -2.65 -15.56 -5.16
N ARG A 372 -3.26 -16.52 -5.87
CA ARG A 372 -4.68 -16.55 -6.21
C ARG A 372 -5.44 -17.47 -5.28
N PHE A 373 -6.56 -16.97 -4.75
CA PHE A 373 -7.56 -17.76 -4.03
C PHE A 373 -8.89 -17.73 -4.79
N VAL A 374 -9.67 -18.80 -4.68
CA VAL A 374 -10.99 -18.93 -5.30
C VAL A 374 -12.03 -19.23 -4.23
N LEU A 375 -13.08 -18.41 -4.16
CA LEU A 375 -14.13 -18.44 -3.15
C LEU A 375 -15.48 -18.71 -3.84
N PRO A 376 -16.00 -19.96 -3.84
CA PRO A 376 -17.29 -20.29 -4.44
C PRO A 376 -18.45 -19.62 -3.72
N LEU A 377 -19.26 -18.81 -4.42
CA LEU A 377 -20.30 -17.96 -3.79
C LEU A 377 -21.52 -18.74 -3.29
N HIS A 378 -21.83 -19.87 -3.92
CA HIS A 378 -23.00 -20.69 -3.62
C HIS A 378 -22.58 -22.00 -2.97
N VAL A 379 -22.30 -21.95 -1.65
CA VAL A 379 -22.02 -23.16 -0.87
C VAL A 379 -23.25 -23.61 -0.09
N SER A 380 -23.57 -24.88 -0.22
CA SER A 380 -24.69 -25.57 0.42
C SER A 380 -24.23 -26.53 1.51
N LEU A 381 -25.09 -26.73 2.51
CA LEU A 381 -24.91 -27.78 3.51
C LEU A 381 -24.85 -29.18 2.87
N ASN A 382 -25.44 -29.37 1.69
CA ASN A 382 -25.46 -30.65 0.98
C ASN A 382 -24.24 -30.85 0.06
N ASP A 383 -23.36 -29.87 -0.08
CA ASP A 383 -22.17 -30.01 -0.92
C ASP A 383 -21.24 -31.11 -0.38
N PRO A 384 -20.57 -31.88 -1.26
CA PRO A 384 -19.72 -33.00 -0.87
C PRO A 384 -18.53 -32.53 -0.03
N GLU A 385 -18.22 -33.30 1.01
CA GLU A 385 -17.03 -33.10 1.83
C GLU A 385 -15.79 -33.66 1.11
N GLY A 386 -14.65 -32.99 1.27
CA GLY A 386 -13.36 -33.44 0.70
C GLY A 386 -13.18 -33.17 -0.80
N GLU A 387 -14.22 -32.72 -1.51
CA GLU A 387 -14.14 -32.35 -2.92
C GLU A 387 -13.87 -30.85 -3.11
N ASN A 388 -13.20 -30.52 -4.22
CA ASN A 388 -12.97 -29.12 -4.60
C ASN A 388 -14.26 -28.52 -5.17
N LEU A 389 -14.78 -27.48 -4.51
CA LEU A 389 -15.99 -26.77 -4.91
C LEU A 389 -15.74 -25.71 -6.00
N SER A 390 -14.48 -25.44 -6.35
CA SER A 390 -14.14 -24.52 -7.45
C SER A 390 -14.37 -25.20 -8.82
N PRO A 391 -15.21 -24.64 -9.71
CA PRO A 391 -15.40 -25.12 -11.08
C PRO A 391 -14.34 -24.58 -12.06
N LEU A 392 -13.41 -23.73 -11.60
CA LEU A 392 -12.50 -23.00 -12.48
C LEU A 392 -11.35 -23.89 -12.98
N SER A 393 -11.45 -24.37 -14.22
CA SER A 393 -10.47 -25.27 -14.83
C SER A 393 -9.09 -24.64 -15.12
N TYR A 394 -8.99 -23.31 -15.10
CA TYR A 394 -7.76 -22.57 -15.41
C TYR A 394 -6.92 -22.23 -14.17
N SER A 395 -7.38 -22.56 -12.98
CA SER A 395 -6.74 -22.21 -11.71
C SER A 395 -6.50 -23.47 -10.90
N SER A 396 -5.30 -23.63 -10.37
CA SER A 396 -5.00 -24.74 -9.44
C SER A 396 -5.44 -24.48 -8.00
N ALA A 397 -5.91 -23.26 -7.67
CA ALA A 397 -6.48 -22.95 -6.36
C ALA A 397 -7.72 -23.80 -6.09
N SER A 398 -7.87 -24.28 -4.85
CA SER A 398 -8.98 -25.14 -4.46
C SER A 398 -9.74 -24.56 -3.27
N ALA A 399 -11.02 -24.93 -3.16
CA ALA A 399 -11.89 -24.60 -2.04
C ALA A 399 -12.61 -25.87 -1.60
N VAL A 400 -12.15 -26.49 -0.53
CA VAL A 400 -12.60 -27.82 -0.09
C VAL A 400 -13.41 -27.71 1.19
N LYS A 401 -14.67 -28.16 1.17
CA LYS A 401 -15.49 -28.24 2.37
C LYS A 401 -15.01 -29.39 3.26
N GLN A 402 -14.80 -29.09 4.54
CA GLN A 402 -14.44 -30.06 5.56
C GLN A 402 -15.66 -30.46 6.41
N ALA A 403 -15.53 -31.53 7.19
CA ALA A 403 -16.59 -32.06 8.05
C ALA A 403 -17.11 -31.05 9.11
N ASP A 404 -16.33 -30.02 9.45
CA ASP A 404 -16.76 -28.93 10.34
C ASP A 404 -17.55 -27.82 9.62
N GLY A 405 -17.86 -28.03 8.33
CA GLY A 405 -18.59 -27.10 7.47
C GLY A 405 -17.75 -25.93 6.94
N LYS A 406 -16.47 -25.82 7.32
CA LYS A 406 -15.58 -24.76 6.81
C LYS A 406 -15.08 -25.09 5.41
N ILE A 407 -14.89 -24.05 4.61
CA ILE A 407 -14.35 -24.14 3.25
C ILE A 407 -12.87 -23.77 3.31
N TRP A 408 -12.00 -24.77 3.19
CA TRP A 408 -10.56 -24.58 3.21
C TRP A 408 -10.04 -24.26 1.81
N CYS A 409 -9.56 -23.05 1.66
CA CYS A 409 -9.02 -22.49 0.44
C CYS A 409 -7.51 -22.70 0.39
N SER A 410 -7.03 -23.35 -0.67
CA SER A 410 -5.61 -23.38 -1.04
C SER A 410 -5.37 -22.41 -2.21
N TYR A 411 -4.16 -21.89 -2.31
CA TYR A 411 -3.83 -20.90 -3.33
C TYR A 411 -3.16 -21.51 -4.55
N GLU A 412 -3.23 -20.78 -5.66
CA GLU A 412 -2.38 -20.93 -6.83
C GLU A 412 -1.29 -19.85 -6.81
N ASN A 413 -0.04 -20.22 -7.08
CA ASN A 413 1.01 -19.23 -7.34
C ASN A 413 0.85 -18.67 -8.76
N LEU A 414 0.93 -17.34 -8.89
CA LEU A 414 0.80 -16.60 -10.15
C LEU A 414 2.15 -16.22 -10.77
N HIS A 415 3.23 -16.84 -10.30
CA HIS A 415 4.59 -16.53 -10.71
C HIS A 415 5.39 -17.80 -11.04
N PRO A 416 6.47 -17.69 -11.84
CA PRO A 416 7.47 -18.73 -11.99
C PRO A 416 8.44 -18.78 -10.78
N GLU A 417 9.23 -19.84 -10.66
CA GLU A 417 10.17 -20.04 -9.54
C GLU A 417 11.26 -18.95 -9.42
N ASP A 418 11.61 -18.29 -10.53
CA ASP A 418 12.62 -17.21 -10.59
C ASP A 418 12.22 -15.92 -9.84
N LEU A 419 10.94 -15.70 -9.51
CA LEU A 419 10.54 -14.55 -8.69
C LEU A 419 11.16 -14.57 -7.28
N GLU A 420 11.56 -15.75 -6.79
CA GLU A 420 12.32 -15.85 -5.53
C GLU A 420 13.67 -15.13 -5.61
N GLU A 421 14.32 -15.13 -6.78
CA GLU A 421 15.59 -14.44 -7.01
C GLU A 421 15.43 -12.93 -6.93
N GLU A 422 14.22 -12.43 -7.22
CA GLU A 422 13.80 -11.02 -7.20
C GLU A 422 13.28 -10.56 -5.83
N GLY A 423 13.34 -11.43 -4.82
CA GLY A 423 12.94 -11.09 -3.45
C GLY A 423 11.43 -10.98 -3.26
N GLY A 424 10.64 -11.57 -4.17
CA GLY A 424 9.19 -11.44 -4.20
C GLY A 424 8.71 -10.21 -4.99
N VAL A 425 7.43 -9.89 -4.85
CA VAL A 425 6.80 -8.73 -5.49
C VAL A 425 5.83 -8.04 -4.54
N GLU A 426 5.90 -6.72 -4.49
CA GLU A 426 5.01 -5.85 -3.73
C GLU A 426 4.67 -4.58 -4.54
N PHE A 427 3.83 -3.72 -3.97
CA PHE A 427 3.29 -2.53 -4.67
C PHE A 427 2.63 -2.88 -6.00
N PRO A 428 1.67 -3.83 -6.02
CA PRO A 428 1.01 -4.24 -7.24
C PRO A 428 0.13 -3.13 -7.81
N GLN A 429 0.18 -2.98 -9.13
CA GLN A 429 -0.62 -2.06 -9.92
C GLN A 429 -1.12 -2.77 -11.17
N ILE A 430 -2.32 -2.41 -11.62
CA ILE A 430 -2.95 -2.95 -12.83
C ILE A 430 -3.44 -1.79 -13.70
N ASN A 431 -3.98 -2.10 -14.89
CA ASN A 431 -4.84 -1.17 -15.61
C ASN A 431 -6.18 -0.98 -14.85
N TYR A 432 -6.12 -0.30 -13.71
CA TYR A 432 -7.19 -0.26 -12.71
C TYR A 432 -8.51 0.28 -13.30
N GLY A 433 -8.43 1.37 -14.06
CA GLY A 433 -9.61 2.03 -14.63
C GLY A 433 -10.43 1.15 -15.57
N GLN A 434 -9.81 0.14 -16.20
CA GLN A 434 -10.51 -0.77 -17.12
C GLN A 434 -10.73 -2.18 -16.55
N PHE A 435 -9.80 -2.68 -15.73
CA PHE A 435 -9.73 -4.10 -15.32
C PHE A 435 -9.91 -4.35 -13.82
N SER A 436 -10.02 -3.32 -12.97
CA SER A 436 -10.39 -3.53 -11.57
C SER A 436 -11.78 -4.19 -11.49
N GLY A 437 -11.90 -5.22 -10.67
CA GLY A 437 -13.15 -5.97 -10.53
C GLY A 437 -13.45 -6.95 -11.68
N LYS A 438 -12.55 -7.07 -12.67
CA LYS A 438 -12.72 -7.89 -13.88
C LYS A 438 -11.57 -8.87 -14.07
N LYS A 439 -11.83 -9.94 -14.80
CA LYS A 439 -10.80 -10.89 -15.23
C LYS A 439 -9.74 -10.16 -16.04
N TYR A 440 -8.47 -10.43 -15.73
CA TYR A 440 -7.31 -9.69 -16.20
C TYR A 440 -6.13 -10.64 -16.42
N ARG A 441 -5.05 -10.15 -17.04
CA ARG A 441 -3.85 -10.90 -17.37
C ARG A 441 -2.56 -10.31 -16.79
N PHE A 442 -2.46 -8.99 -16.68
CA PHE A 442 -1.21 -8.32 -16.32
C PHE A 442 -1.33 -7.50 -15.04
N PHE A 443 -0.33 -7.64 -14.18
CA PHE A 443 -0.04 -6.64 -13.16
C PHE A 443 1.43 -6.27 -13.18
N TYR A 444 1.74 -5.16 -12.54
CA TYR A 444 3.06 -4.57 -12.41
C TYR A 444 3.38 -4.41 -10.93
N GLY A 445 4.62 -4.56 -10.52
CA GLY A 445 5.04 -4.36 -9.13
C GLY A 445 6.53 -4.09 -9.00
N CYS A 446 7.00 -3.99 -7.77
CA CYS A 446 8.40 -3.86 -7.44
C CYS A 446 8.95 -5.19 -6.93
N GLY A 447 10.18 -5.55 -7.35
CA GLY A 447 10.96 -6.58 -6.67
C GLY A 447 11.61 -6.03 -5.40
N PHE A 448 11.75 -6.84 -4.36
CA PHE A 448 12.06 -6.39 -2.99
C PHE A 448 13.35 -7.00 -2.40
N ARG A 449 14.34 -7.34 -3.24
CA ARG A 449 15.61 -7.95 -2.75
C ARG A 449 16.35 -7.08 -1.71
N HIS A 450 16.10 -5.77 -1.71
CA HIS A 450 16.73 -4.80 -0.80
C HIS A 450 15.78 -4.30 0.30
N LEU A 451 14.67 -4.99 0.59
CA LEU A 451 13.59 -4.52 1.48
C LEU A 451 12.85 -3.26 1.01
N VAL A 452 13.35 -2.59 -0.03
CA VAL A 452 12.69 -1.58 -0.83
C VAL A 452 12.63 -2.06 -2.28
N GLY A 453 11.84 -1.39 -3.11
CA GLY A 453 11.79 -1.68 -4.54
C GLY A 453 13.15 -1.43 -5.20
N ASP A 454 13.69 -2.48 -5.81
CA ASP A 454 15.01 -2.47 -6.47
C ASP A 454 14.94 -2.86 -7.96
N SER A 455 13.74 -3.14 -8.42
CA SER A 455 13.42 -3.57 -9.77
C SER A 455 11.93 -3.36 -10.00
N LEU A 456 11.56 -3.22 -11.27
CA LEU A 456 10.16 -3.25 -11.69
C LEU A 456 9.90 -4.61 -12.35
N ILE A 457 8.71 -5.16 -12.12
CA ILE A 457 8.32 -6.48 -12.59
C ILE A 457 6.95 -6.36 -13.26
N LYS A 458 6.84 -6.80 -14.51
CA LYS A 458 5.57 -7.13 -15.16
C LYS A 458 5.31 -8.62 -15.00
N VAL A 459 4.11 -9.00 -14.58
CA VAL A 459 3.70 -10.40 -14.41
C VAL A 459 2.50 -10.71 -15.29
N ASP A 460 2.60 -11.78 -16.07
CA ASP A 460 1.50 -12.40 -16.81
C ASP A 460 0.90 -13.52 -15.94
N VAL A 461 -0.27 -13.29 -15.34
CA VAL A 461 -0.89 -14.22 -14.39
C VAL A 461 -1.49 -15.47 -15.07
N VAL A 462 -1.64 -15.45 -16.40
CA VAL A 462 -2.17 -16.58 -17.17
C VAL A 462 -1.04 -17.53 -17.54
N ASN A 463 0.04 -17.01 -18.10
CA ASN A 463 1.19 -17.83 -18.51
C ASN A 463 2.22 -18.02 -17.39
N LYS A 464 2.06 -17.30 -16.27
CA LYS A 464 2.98 -17.28 -15.13
C LYS A 464 4.40 -16.96 -15.58
N THR A 465 4.54 -15.90 -16.37
CA THR A 465 5.82 -15.39 -16.86
C THR A 465 6.06 -13.97 -16.35
N LEU A 466 7.33 -13.59 -16.23
CA LEU A 466 7.73 -12.26 -15.78
C LEU A 466 8.64 -11.54 -16.78
N THR A 467 8.64 -10.21 -16.71
CA THR A 467 9.58 -9.33 -17.41
C THR A 467 10.06 -8.29 -16.42
N ILE A 468 11.38 -8.12 -16.32
CA ILE A 468 12.02 -7.33 -15.26
C ILE A 468 12.78 -6.16 -15.88
N TRP A 469 12.64 -4.99 -15.29
CA TRP A 469 13.51 -3.83 -15.50
C TRP A 469 14.32 -3.59 -14.23
N ARG A 470 15.62 -3.39 -14.38
CA ARG A 470 16.57 -3.17 -13.29
C ARG A 470 17.76 -2.36 -13.79
N GLU A 471 18.25 -1.49 -12.91
CA GLU A 471 19.51 -0.79 -13.06
C GLU A 471 20.21 -0.79 -11.69
N ASP A 472 21.43 -1.32 -11.59
CA ASP A 472 22.12 -1.45 -10.31
C ASP A 472 22.43 -0.08 -9.71
N GLY A 473 22.25 0.07 -8.39
CA GLY A 473 22.37 1.35 -7.70
C GLY A 473 21.13 2.25 -7.81
N PHE A 474 20.10 1.82 -8.53
CA PHE A 474 18.86 2.57 -8.71
C PHE A 474 17.65 1.79 -8.18
N TYR A 475 16.78 2.51 -7.48
CA TYR A 475 15.70 1.95 -6.67
C TYR A 475 14.37 2.53 -7.15
N PRO A 476 13.62 1.81 -8.00
CA PRO A 476 12.35 2.28 -8.51
C PRO A 476 11.28 2.25 -7.42
N SER A 477 10.42 3.26 -7.46
CA SER A 477 9.18 3.33 -6.69
C SER A 477 8.05 2.53 -7.35
N GLU A 478 6.89 2.42 -6.69
CA GLU A 478 5.68 1.75 -7.21
C GLU A 478 5.40 2.12 -8.69
N PRO A 479 5.22 1.13 -9.59
CA PRO A 479 4.96 1.35 -11.02
C PRO A 479 3.51 1.78 -11.28
N VAL A 480 3.31 3.05 -11.65
CA VAL A 480 1.98 3.57 -11.98
C VAL A 480 1.67 3.34 -13.46
N PHE A 481 0.63 2.55 -13.74
CA PHE A 481 0.14 2.32 -15.11
C PHE A 481 -0.68 3.50 -15.63
N VAL A 482 -0.39 3.94 -16.86
CA VAL A 482 -1.16 4.97 -17.58
C VAL A 482 -1.58 4.43 -18.94
N PRO A 483 -2.88 4.24 -19.20
CA PRO A 483 -3.35 3.71 -20.48
C PRO A 483 -3.11 4.71 -21.62
N ALA A 484 -2.73 4.18 -22.79
CA ALA A 484 -2.73 4.98 -24.01
C ALA A 484 -4.18 5.34 -24.38
N PRO A 485 -4.47 6.57 -24.84
CA PRO A 485 -5.83 6.95 -25.24
C PRO A 485 -6.40 6.03 -26.31
N GLY A 486 -7.62 5.52 -26.08
CA GLY A 486 -8.33 4.66 -27.03
C GLY A 486 -7.79 3.23 -27.15
N THR A 487 -6.83 2.82 -26.32
CA THR A 487 -6.35 1.43 -26.28
C THR A 487 -7.47 0.46 -25.87
N SER A 488 -7.51 -0.69 -26.54
CA SER A 488 -8.27 -1.87 -26.10
C SER A 488 -7.38 -2.98 -25.55
N GLU A 489 -6.06 -2.83 -25.64
CA GLU A 489 -5.11 -3.79 -25.08
C GLU A 489 -4.93 -3.51 -23.58
N GLU A 490 -4.96 -4.55 -22.76
CA GLU A 490 -4.85 -4.45 -21.30
C GLU A 490 -3.57 -3.75 -20.85
N ASP A 491 -2.46 -4.08 -21.52
CA ASP A 491 -1.12 -3.54 -21.30
C ASP A 491 -0.74 -2.46 -22.33
N GLY A 492 -1.71 -1.91 -23.08
CA GLY A 492 -1.50 -0.83 -24.03
C GLY A 492 -1.37 0.52 -23.32
N GLY A 493 -0.15 0.88 -22.92
CA GLY A 493 0.09 2.11 -22.17
C GLY A 493 1.55 2.25 -21.76
N VAL A 494 1.80 3.03 -20.71
CA VAL A 494 3.13 3.18 -20.11
C VAL A 494 3.10 2.90 -18.62
N ILE A 495 4.27 2.54 -18.09
CA ILE A 495 4.54 2.50 -16.66
C ILE A 495 5.41 3.70 -16.30
N LEU A 496 5.01 4.42 -15.25
CA LEU A 496 5.77 5.51 -14.66
C LEU A 496 6.33 5.08 -13.30
N SER A 497 7.60 5.36 -13.05
CA SER A 497 8.19 5.17 -11.72
C SER A 497 9.23 6.25 -11.45
N ALA A 498 9.20 6.83 -10.24
CA ALA A 498 10.34 7.60 -9.75
C ALA A 498 11.45 6.63 -9.35
N VAL A 499 12.64 6.81 -9.89
CA VAL A 499 13.80 5.97 -9.64
C VAL A 499 14.83 6.79 -8.88
N ILE A 500 15.24 6.24 -7.74
CA ILE A 500 16.03 6.95 -6.73
C ILE A 500 17.39 6.27 -6.59
N THR A 501 18.46 7.05 -6.43
CA THR A 501 19.81 6.53 -6.18
C THR A 501 20.34 7.03 -4.84
N PRO A 502 21.04 6.18 -4.06
CA PRO A 502 21.76 6.61 -2.88
C PRO A 502 23.10 7.30 -3.22
N ASP A 503 23.55 7.25 -4.48
CA ASP A 503 24.75 7.93 -4.94
C ASP A 503 24.46 9.42 -5.20
N GLN A 504 25.09 10.29 -4.41
CA GLN A 504 24.92 11.74 -4.51
C GLN A 504 25.49 12.35 -5.80
N ASN A 505 26.30 11.60 -6.56
CA ASN A 505 26.85 12.03 -7.84
C ASN A 505 25.93 11.74 -9.03
N GLU A 506 24.90 10.90 -8.81
CA GLU A 506 23.93 10.51 -9.83
C GLU A 506 22.60 11.24 -9.59
N ASN A 507 21.81 11.39 -10.67
CA ASN A 507 20.51 12.05 -10.58
C ASN A 507 19.39 11.03 -10.38
N ASN A 508 18.44 11.37 -9.52
CA ASN A 508 17.14 10.70 -9.49
C ASN A 508 16.39 11.00 -10.80
N PHE A 509 15.50 10.11 -11.24
CA PHE A 509 14.77 10.34 -12.48
C PHE A 509 13.36 9.76 -12.48
N LEU A 510 12.48 10.36 -13.30
CA LEU A 510 11.23 9.72 -13.69
C LEU A 510 11.50 8.79 -14.87
N LEU A 511 11.22 7.50 -14.70
CA LEU A 511 11.30 6.48 -15.74
C LEU A 511 9.96 6.32 -16.45
N VAL A 512 10.00 6.12 -17.77
CA VAL A 512 8.85 5.72 -18.60
C VAL A 512 9.19 4.42 -19.32
N LEU A 513 8.46 3.36 -19.00
CA LEU A 513 8.52 2.09 -19.71
C LEU A 513 7.29 1.91 -20.60
N ASP A 514 7.45 1.27 -21.75
CA ASP A 514 6.33 0.73 -22.50
C ASP A 514 5.71 -0.43 -21.71
N ALA A 515 4.40 -0.38 -21.44
CA ALA A 515 3.77 -1.34 -20.55
C ALA A 515 3.61 -2.74 -21.18
N LYS A 516 3.78 -2.86 -22.51
CA LYS A 516 3.63 -4.11 -23.27
C LYS A 516 4.93 -4.90 -23.31
N ASN A 517 6.02 -4.30 -23.78
CA ASN A 517 7.32 -4.98 -23.88
C ASN A 517 8.26 -4.68 -22.70
N PHE A 518 7.90 -3.73 -21.83
CA PHE A 518 8.67 -3.33 -20.65
C PHE A 518 10.04 -2.71 -20.95
N GLU A 519 10.23 -2.22 -22.17
CA GLU A 519 11.43 -1.48 -22.58
C GLU A 519 11.33 -0.01 -22.17
N GLU A 520 12.48 0.59 -21.89
CA GLU A 520 12.57 2.00 -21.56
C GLU A 520 12.34 2.89 -22.78
N LEU A 521 11.31 3.73 -22.72
CA LEU A 521 11.02 4.74 -23.73
C LEU A 521 11.86 5.99 -23.48
N GLY A 522 12.03 6.37 -22.21
CA GLY A 522 12.86 7.50 -21.81
C GLY A 522 12.83 7.73 -20.31
N ARG A 523 13.65 8.69 -19.87
CA ARG A 523 13.71 9.14 -18.48
C ARG A 523 13.89 10.64 -18.37
N ALA A 524 13.46 11.23 -17.26
CA ALA A 524 13.64 12.64 -16.96
C ALA A 524 14.45 12.81 -15.67
N GLU A 525 15.72 13.20 -15.82
CA GLU A 525 16.69 13.36 -14.73
C GLU A 525 16.41 14.64 -13.93
N VAL A 526 16.28 14.50 -12.62
CA VAL A 526 15.98 15.59 -11.69
C VAL A 526 17.16 15.78 -10.74
N PRO A 527 17.78 16.98 -10.72
CA PRO A 527 18.97 17.25 -9.91
C PRO A 527 18.63 17.58 -8.46
N VAL A 528 17.83 16.73 -7.81
CA VAL A 528 17.42 16.89 -6.41
C VAL A 528 17.44 15.55 -5.70
N GLN A 529 17.75 15.57 -4.41
CA GLN A 529 17.69 14.39 -3.56
C GLN A 529 16.23 14.01 -3.27
N MET A 530 15.92 12.72 -3.25
CA MET A 530 14.59 12.19 -2.99
C MET A 530 14.67 11.03 -2.00
N PRO A 531 13.79 10.96 -1.00
CA PRO A 531 13.69 9.80 -0.12
C PRO A 531 12.83 8.73 -0.81
N TYR A 532 12.98 7.48 -0.39
CA TYR A 532 12.14 6.39 -0.88
C TYR A 532 10.74 6.46 -0.25
N GLY A 533 9.71 6.56 -1.09
CA GLY A 533 8.31 6.71 -0.70
C GLY A 533 7.47 5.44 -0.92
N PHE A 534 6.14 5.57 -0.76
CA PHE A 534 5.21 4.43 -0.83
C PHE A 534 4.39 4.45 -2.11
N HIS A 535 3.30 5.22 -2.14
CA HIS A 535 2.32 5.17 -3.22
C HIS A 535 2.22 6.45 -4.03
N GLY A 536 1.58 6.32 -5.19
CA GLY A 536 1.28 7.45 -6.03
C GLY A 536 0.08 7.23 -6.95
N THR A 537 -0.27 8.29 -7.67
CA THR A 537 -1.31 8.25 -8.69
C THR A 537 -0.93 9.15 -9.86
N PHE A 538 -1.46 8.84 -11.05
CA PHE A 538 -1.33 9.69 -12.21
C PHE A 538 -2.65 10.41 -12.49
N VAL A 539 -2.59 11.73 -12.66
CA VAL A 539 -3.74 12.58 -12.94
C VAL A 539 -3.55 13.24 -14.30
N THR A 540 -4.41 12.91 -15.27
CA THR A 540 -4.40 13.52 -16.61
C THR A 540 -4.79 15.00 -16.55
N ILE A 541 -4.20 15.82 -17.42
CA ILE A 541 -4.52 17.26 -17.59
C ILE A 541 -4.99 17.59 -19.00
#